data_AF-A0A967D8F8-F1
#
_entry.id   AF-A0A967D8F8-F1
#
_cell.length_a   1.000
_cell.length_b   1.000
_cell.length_c   1.000
_cell.angle_alpha   90.00
_cell.angle_beta   90.00
_cell.angle_gamma   90.00
#
_symmetry.space_group_name_H-M   'P 1'
#
loop_
_entity.id
_entity.type
_entity.pdbx_description
1 polymer ?
#
loop_
_entity_poly.entity_id
_entity_poly.type
_entity_poly.pdbx_seq_one_letter_code
_entity_poly.pdbx_strand_id
1 'polypeptide(L)'
;MSSRRLFISSMTAICLSPWHRAQASTSDAQQVISKIIGNQSVKTGRIYFELPPLVENGNLVTVKCAVQSPMTANDYVKVIHMIAEGNPLPNVVSCYFTPLSGKA
;
A
#
# COMPACT_ATOMS: atom_id res chain seq x y z
N MET A 1 -34.95 -38.23 3.54
CA MET A 1 -34.06 -37.65 4.58
C MET A 1 -32.73 -37.18 4.00
N SER A 2 -32.72 -36.36 2.93
CA SER A 2 -31.49 -36.07 2.15
C SER A 2 -31.02 -34.60 2.23
N SER A 3 -31.92 -33.61 2.11
CA SER A 3 -31.49 -32.21 1.92
C SER A 3 -30.99 -31.50 3.19
N ARG A 4 -31.50 -31.81 4.38
CA ARG A 4 -31.11 -31.13 5.63
C ARG A 4 -29.69 -31.47 6.09
N ARG A 5 -29.29 -32.73 5.91
CA ARG A 5 -27.94 -33.21 6.26
C ARG A 5 -26.89 -32.68 5.29
N LEU A 6 -27.25 -32.60 4.00
CA LEU A 6 -26.41 -31.97 2.98
C LEU A 6 -26.19 -30.48 3.25
N PHE A 7 -27.25 -29.77 3.67
CA PHE A 7 -27.18 -28.35 4.01
C PHE A 7 -26.28 -28.08 5.23
N ILE A 8 -26.45 -28.86 6.32
CA ILE A 8 -25.61 -28.76 7.52
C ILE A 8 -24.15 -29.10 7.21
N SER A 9 -23.90 -30.16 6.42
CA SER A 9 -22.57 -30.56 5.97
C SER A 9 -21.90 -29.47 5.11
N SER A 10 -22.66 -28.79 4.25
CA SER A 10 -22.12 -27.72 3.40
C SER A 10 -21.74 -26.46 4.18
N MET A 11 -22.47 -26.12 5.26
CA MET A 11 -22.11 -25.01 6.15
C MET A 11 -20.79 -25.27 6.89
N THR A 12 -20.54 -26.51 7.32
CA THR A 12 -19.29 -26.85 8.03
C THR A 12 -18.07 -26.71 7.11
N ALA A 13 -18.22 -27.05 5.83
CA ALA A 13 -17.15 -26.93 4.84
C ALA A 13 -16.76 -25.47 4.55
N ILE A 14 -17.71 -24.52 4.65
CA ILE A 14 -17.45 -23.08 4.44
C ILE A 14 -16.65 -22.50 5.61
N CYS A 15 -16.92 -22.91 6.86
CA CYS A 15 -16.17 -22.44 8.03
C CYS A 15 -14.72 -22.95 8.09
N LEU A 16 -14.43 -24.08 7.42
CA LEU A 16 -13.08 -24.67 7.33
C LEU A 16 -12.33 -24.25 6.06
N SER A 17 -12.97 -23.47 5.18
CA SER A 17 -12.27 -22.88 4.05
C SER A 17 -11.20 -21.93 4.60
N PRO A 18 -9.97 -21.95 4.07
CA PRO A 18 -8.93 -21.04 4.51
C PRO A 18 -9.40 -19.64 4.16
N TRP A 19 -9.96 -18.92 5.15
CA TRP A 19 -10.14 -17.49 5.05
C TRP A 19 -8.78 -16.92 4.69
N HIS A 20 -8.68 -16.41 3.46
CA HIS A 20 -7.44 -15.93 2.87
C HIS A 20 -6.66 -15.11 3.90
N ARG A 21 -5.36 -15.38 4.01
CA ARG A 21 -4.47 -14.64 4.91
C ARG A 21 -4.58 -13.15 4.58
N ALA A 22 -5.21 -12.37 5.45
CA ALA A 22 -5.37 -10.93 5.33
C ALA A 22 -4.11 -10.16 5.79
N GLN A 23 -2.93 -10.76 5.65
CA GLN A 23 -1.65 -10.16 6.00
C GLN A 23 -0.82 -10.19 4.73
N ALA A 24 -0.41 -9.03 4.23
CA ALA A 24 0.57 -9.01 3.17
C ALA A 24 1.89 -9.54 3.72
N SER A 25 2.52 -10.41 2.94
CA SER A 25 3.90 -10.82 3.17
C SER A 25 4.85 -9.73 2.66
N THR A 26 6.08 -9.68 3.17
CA THR A 26 7.13 -8.81 2.60
C THR A 26 7.31 -9.01 1.10
N SER A 27 7.04 -10.23 0.59
CA SER A 27 6.99 -10.51 -0.84
C SER A 27 5.88 -9.76 -1.59
N ASP A 28 4.73 -9.51 -0.99
CA ASP A 28 3.60 -8.83 -1.66
C ASP A 28 3.88 -7.33 -1.82
N ALA A 29 4.48 -6.69 -0.82
CA ALA A 29 4.91 -5.30 -0.91
C ALA A 29 6.00 -5.13 -1.98
N GLN A 30 6.98 -6.04 -2.01
CA GLN A 30 8.04 -6.01 -3.03
C GLN A 30 7.50 -6.22 -4.45
N GLN A 31 6.47 -7.07 -4.62
CA GLN A 31 5.77 -7.21 -5.89
C GLN A 31 5.08 -5.91 -6.31
N VAL A 32 4.42 -5.20 -5.39
CA VAL A 32 3.81 -3.90 -5.68
C VAL A 32 4.86 -2.88 -6.09
N ILE A 33 5.95 -2.78 -5.34
CA ILE A 33 7.08 -1.88 -5.65
C ILE A 33 7.64 -2.20 -7.03
N SER A 34 7.87 -3.48 -7.32
CA SER A 34 8.40 -3.94 -8.62
C SER A 34 7.44 -3.62 -9.78
N LYS A 35 6.13 -3.73 -9.57
CA LYS A 35 5.12 -3.33 -10.57
C LYS A 35 5.12 -1.82 -10.83
N ILE A 36 5.35 -1.01 -9.80
CA ILE A 36 5.39 0.46 -9.90
C ILE A 36 6.67 0.92 -10.61
N ILE A 37 7.83 0.37 -10.22
CA ILE A 37 9.14 0.80 -10.71
C ILE A 37 9.45 0.17 -12.07
N GLY A 38 8.94 -1.04 -12.34
CA GLY A 38 9.27 -1.81 -13.53
C GLY A 38 10.77 -2.10 -13.60
N ASN A 39 11.38 -1.84 -14.75
CA ASN A 39 12.82 -2.05 -15.00
C ASN A 39 13.67 -0.81 -14.70
N GLN A 40 13.13 0.21 -14.04
CA GLN A 40 13.85 1.44 -13.76
C GLN A 40 14.80 1.29 -12.57
N SER A 41 15.95 1.97 -12.62
CA SER A 41 16.87 1.99 -11.48
C SER A 41 16.34 2.89 -10.36
N VAL A 42 16.36 2.36 -9.14
CA VAL A 42 15.95 3.12 -7.94
C VAL A 42 17.05 4.08 -7.56
N LYS A 43 16.71 5.37 -7.45
CA LYS A 43 17.61 6.41 -6.95
C LYS A 43 17.22 6.78 -5.54
N THR A 44 18.21 6.96 -4.67
CA THR A 44 18.01 7.40 -3.28
C THR A 44 18.12 8.93 -3.17
N GLY A 45 17.47 9.49 -2.16
CA GLY A 45 17.54 10.93 -1.84
C GLY A 45 16.35 11.76 -2.33
N ARG A 46 16.40 13.07 -2.06
CA ARG A 46 15.34 14.09 -2.31
C ARG A 46 14.03 13.90 -1.53
N ILE A 47 13.80 12.75 -0.89
CA ILE A 47 12.60 12.47 -0.11
C ILE A 47 12.84 12.84 1.35
N TYR A 48 11.95 13.64 1.90
CA TYR A 48 11.77 13.86 3.32
C TYR A 48 10.56 13.06 3.78
N PHE A 49 10.75 12.18 4.77
CA PHE A 49 9.70 11.33 5.31
C PHE A 49 9.76 11.36 6.83
N GLU A 50 8.64 11.71 7.45
CA GLU A 50 8.50 11.85 8.89
C GLU A 50 7.28 11.05 9.36
N LEU A 51 7.53 10.21 10.36
CA LEU A 51 6.54 9.42 11.07
C LEU A 51 6.71 9.71 12.57
N PRO A 52 5.63 9.89 13.35
CA PRO A 52 5.71 10.00 14.80
C PRO A 52 6.40 8.77 15.41
N PRO A 53 7.22 8.96 16.47
CA PRO A 53 7.93 7.85 17.11
C PRO A 53 6.98 6.87 17.81
N LEU A 54 5.78 7.33 18.19
CA LEU A 54 4.76 6.54 18.84
C LEU A 54 3.40 6.82 18.20
N VAL A 55 2.62 5.75 18.00
CA VAL A 55 1.28 5.80 17.43
C VAL A 55 0.35 5.07 18.39
N GLU A 56 -0.54 5.82 19.04
CA GLU A 56 -1.52 5.28 20.01
C GLU A 56 -2.66 4.52 19.30
N ASN A 57 -2.95 4.85 18.04
CA ASN A 57 -4.05 4.26 17.27
C ASN A 57 -3.61 3.93 15.84
N GLY A 58 -3.50 2.63 15.53
CA GLY A 58 -3.12 2.16 14.19
C GLY A 58 -4.13 2.48 13.07
N ASN A 59 -5.37 2.89 13.41
CA ASN A 59 -6.35 3.32 12.43
C ASN A 59 -6.11 4.75 11.91
N LEU A 60 -5.34 5.56 12.65
CA LEU A 60 -4.99 6.93 12.26
C LEU A 60 -3.52 7.16 12.56
N VAL A 61 -2.74 7.18 11.48
CA VAL A 61 -1.31 7.44 11.55
C VAL A 61 -1.02 8.67 10.71
N THR A 62 -0.56 9.73 11.37
CA THR A 62 -0.12 10.95 10.67
C THR A 62 1.24 10.71 10.07
N VAL A 63 1.38 10.93 8.77
CA VAL A 63 2.64 10.81 8.04
C VAL A 63 2.86 12.06 7.23
N LYS A 64 4.11 12.56 7.21
CA LYS A 64 4.51 13.68 6.36
C LYS A 64 5.55 13.20 5.37
N CYS A 65 5.23 13.38 4.10
CA CYS A 65 6.14 13.11 2.98
C CYS A 65 6.28 14.39 2.18
N ALA A 66 7.51 14.72 1.77
CA ALA A 66 7.80 15.79 0.85
C ALA A 66 8.96 15.38 -0.05
N VAL A 67 8.99 15.88 -1.27
CA VAL A 67 10.05 15.59 -2.24
C VAL A 67 10.62 16.90 -2.76
N GLN A 68 11.93 17.07 -2.58
CA GLN A 68 12.65 18.20 -3.16
C GLN A 68 12.60 18.12 -4.68
N SER A 69 11.82 19.02 -5.27
CA SER A 69 11.67 19.18 -6.71
C SER A 69 11.40 20.65 -7.04
N PRO A 70 11.93 21.16 -8.16
CA PRO A 70 11.64 22.52 -8.61
C PRO A 70 10.20 22.66 -9.16
N MET A 71 9.46 21.56 -9.37
CA MET A 71 8.07 21.53 -9.84
C MET A 71 7.85 22.32 -11.15
N THR A 72 8.81 22.24 -12.06
CA THR A 72 8.75 22.88 -13.38
C THR A 72 8.15 21.91 -14.41
N ALA A 73 7.77 22.41 -15.60
CA ALA A 73 7.25 21.56 -16.68
C ALA A 73 8.19 20.41 -17.08
N ASN A 74 9.51 20.60 -16.92
CA ASN A 74 10.54 19.63 -17.32
C ASN A 74 11.07 18.79 -16.14
N ASP A 75 10.91 19.24 -14.90
CA ASP A 75 11.34 18.54 -13.69
C ASP A 75 10.32 18.77 -12.57
N TYR A 76 9.44 17.81 -12.40
CA TYR A 76 8.43 17.75 -11.35
C TYR A 76 8.21 16.31 -10.91
N VAL A 77 7.77 16.14 -9.67
CA VAL A 77 7.30 14.83 -9.17
C VAL A 77 6.00 14.51 -9.88
N LYS A 78 5.87 13.31 -10.45
CA LYS A 78 4.62 12.87 -11.10
C LYS A 78 3.68 12.18 -10.13
N VAL A 79 4.26 11.34 -9.26
CA VAL A 79 3.50 10.52 -8.33
C VAL A 79 4.34 10.19 -7.11
N ILE A 80 3.71 10.16 -5.94
CA ILE A 80 4.25 9.59 -4.71
C ILE A 80 3.39 8.38 -4.35
N HIS A 81 4.00 7.20 -4.29
CA HIS A 81 3.35 5.98 -3.81
C HIS A 81 3.84 5.67 -2.41
N MET A 82 2.92 5.45 -1.48
CA MET A 82 3.23 5.05 -0.10
C MET A 82 2.83 3.60 0.10
N ILE A 83 3.81 2.76 0.40
CA ILE A 83 3.65 1.31 0.55
C ILE A 83 3.95 0.92 2.00
N ALA A 84 3.09 0.10 2.60
CA ALA A 84 3.24 -0.42 3.95
C ALA A 84 3.22 -1.95 3.93
N GLU A 85 4.36 -2.58 4.27
CA GLU A 85 4.52 -4.03 4.17
C GLU A 85 3.61 -4.82 5.11
N GLY A 86 3.29 -4.26 6.29
CA GLY A 86 2.45 -4.91 7.28
C GLY A 86 0.94 -4.85 7.00
N ASN A 87 0.53 -4.10 5.96
CA ASN A 87 -0.89 -3.93 5.66
C ASN A 87 -1.40 -5.06 4.77
N PRO A 88 -2.64 -5.58 4.98
CA PRO A 88 -3.27 -6.56 4.08
C PRO A 88 -3.22 -6.15 2.60
N LEU A 89 -3.36 -4.84 2.36
CA LEU A 89 -3.17 -4.19 1.08
C LEU A 89 -1.96 -3.25 1.19
N PRO A 90 -0.82 -3.57 0.56
CA PRO A 90 0.42 -2.81 0.75
C PRO A 90 0.34 -1.37 0.23
N ASN A 91 -0.38 -1.11 -0.86
CA ASN A 91 -0.50 0.23 -1.42
C ASN A 91 -1.46 1.08 -0.57
N VAL A 92 -0.92 1.99 0.22
CA VAL A 92 -1.68 2.85 1.14
C VAL A 92 -2.30 4.03 0.38
N VAL A 93 -1.48 4.78 -0.35
CA VAL A 93 -1.93 5.95 -1.10
C VAL A 93 -1.01 6.23 -2.28
N SER A 94 -1.59 6.77 -3.36
CA SER A 94 -0.88 7.27 -4.53
C SER A 94 -1.33 8.69 -4.81
N CYS A 95 -0.43 9.66 -4.61
CA CYS A 95 -0.69 11.09 -4.83
C CYS A 95 -0.11 11.49 -6.18
N TYR A 96 -0.95 11.97 -7.10
CA TYR A 96 -0.55 12.41 -8.43
C TYR A 96 -0.38 13.91 -8.47
N PHE A 97 0.66 14.36 -9.16
CA PHE A 97 1.09 15.75 -9.18
C PHE A 97 1.22 16.25 -10.61
N THR A 98 1.14 17.57 -10.74
CA THR A 98 1.42 18.29 -11.99
C THR A 98 2.41 19.41 -11.69
N PRO A 99 3.03 20.06 -12.70
CA PRO A 99 3.83 21.25 -12.46
C PRO A 99 3.08 22.36 -11.68
N LEU A 100 1.75 22.40 -11.80
CA LEU A 100 0.90 23.37 -11.11
C LEU A 100 0.67 23.04 -9.62
N SER A 101 1.10 21.88 -9.14
CA SER A 101 0.96 21.49 -7.72
C SER A 101 1.86 22.31 -6.79
N GLY A 102 2.86 23.01 -7.31
CA GLY A 102 3.74 23.94 -6.57
C GLY A 102 4.76 23.27 -5.64
N LYS A 103 4.36 22.24 -4.89
CA LYS A 103 5.22 21.39 -4.04
C LYS A 103 4.78 19.93 -4.13
N ALA A 104 5.71 19.05 -3.78
CA ALA A 104 5.49 17.61 -3.66
C ALA A 104 6.08 17.09 -2.35
#